data_AF-A0A931ME27-F1
#
_entry.id   AF-A0A931ME27-F1
#
_cell.length_a   1.000
_cell.length_b   1.000
_cell.length_c   1.000
_cell.angle_alpha   90.00
_cell.angle_beta   90.00
_cell.angle_gamma   90.00
#
_symmetry.space_group_name_H-M   'P 1'
#
loop_
_entity.id
_entity.type
_entity.pdbx_description
1 polymer ?
#
loop_
_entity_poly.entity_id
_entity_poly.type
_entity_poly.pdbx_seq_one_letter_code
_entity_poly.pdbx_strand_id
1 'polypeptide(L)'
;MYNKEQSNQLQKSTERLLSHIKDSAYEAKHLNELREALRFHEYRYYILNDPLISDYEYDQLYKMLEKIEAADPTLITSDSPTQRVAKGLTKDFPTVQHLVPMLSLENSYNADDLLDWDRKARELTGLDKVEYCVEPKFDGASISLIYENDLLTRGATRGDGVEGDEITTNIKQIRSVPLSAKFSEFGIQQIEIRGEVLMTKQNFKKYNDLLAEQNLPPLANPRNSAAGTLRIKDPKEVAKRNLEAFLYHVSYITTNNKPQTTNLLSTHSGMLEMLWQLGFRSPDKEKKVLKGIDAVIKYCHSFEEERDNLPYEVDGMVIKVNDLALQDKMGMTSHHPRLAIAFKFKARQA
;
A
#
# COMPACT_ATOMS: atom_id res chain seq x y z
N MET A 1 9.82 -0.21 -9.09
CA MET A 1 10.48 -1.46 -8.68
C MET A 1 11.47 -1.96 -9.71
N TYR A 2 11.04 -2.17 -10.96
CA TYR A 2 11.90 -2.69 -12.01
C TYR A 2 11.98 -1.69 -13.18
N ASN A 3 13.18 -1.35 -13.62
CA ASN A 3 13.38 -0.58 -14.84
C ASN A 3 13.18 -1.46 -16.09
N LYS A 4 13.22 -0.86 -17.29
CA LYS A 4 12.98 -1.57 -18.55
C LYS A 4 13.98 -2.70 -18.81
N GLU A 5 15.24 -2.49 -18.48
CA GLU A 5 16.29 -3.50 -18.66
C GLU A 5 16.10 -4.68 -17.70
N GLN A 6 15.87 -4.39 -16.41
CA GLN A 6 15.55 -5.39 -15.40
C GLN A 6 14.31 -6.20 -15.77
N SER A 7 13.26 -5.52 -16.24
CA SER A 7 12.02 -6.19 -16.67
C SER A 7 12.28 -7.15 -17.83
N ASN A 8 13.08 -6.75 -18.82
CA ASN A 8 13.46 -7.61 -19.94
C ASN A 8 14.32 -8.80 -19.48
N GLN A 9 15.24 -8.59 -18.54
CA GLN A 9 16.05 -9.66 -17.96
C GLN A 9 15.18 -10.67 -17.21
N LEU A 10 14.27 -10.18 -16.35
CA LEU A 10 13.35 -11.02 -15.57
C LEU A 10 12.37 -11.77 -16.47
N GLN A 11 11.93 -11.19 -17.58
CA GLN A 11 11.10 -11.89 -18.56
C GLN A 11 11.87 -13.06 -19.22
N LYS A 12 13.11 -12.84 -19.66
CA LYS A 12 13.96 -13.91 -20.20
C LYS A 12 14.26 -14.99 -19.15
N SER A 13 14.52 -14.58 -17.92
CA SER A 13 14.65 -15.49 -16.78
C SER A 13 13.39 -16.32 -16.58
N THR A 14 12.20 -15.71 -16.66
CA THR A 14 10.92 -16.40 -16.53
C THR A 14 10.73 -17.45 -17.62
N GLU A 15 11.00 -17.10 -18.88
CA GLU A 15 10.91 -18.03 -20.02
C GLU A 15 11.85 -19.23 -19.81
N ARG A 16 13.08 -18.97 -19.38
CA ARG A 16 14.03 -20.02 -19.00
C ARG A 16 13.50 -20.88 -17.87
N LEU A 17 12.95 -20.27 -16.81
CA LEU A 17 12.40 -21.01 -15.67
C LEU A 17 11.25 -21.94 -16.08
N LEU A 18 10.31 -21.43 -16.88
CA LEU A 18 9.18 -22.20 -17.41
C LEU A 18 9.64 -23.34 -18.33
N SER A 19 10.72 -23.16 -19.09
CA SER A 19 11.29 -24.24 -19.92
C SER A 19 11.85 -25.39 -19.08
N HIS A 20 12.59 -25.07 -18.02
CA HIS A 20 13.22 -26.09 -17.16
C HIS A 20 12.21 -26.86 -16.28
N ILE A 21 11.04 -26.27 -15.98
CA ILE A 21 9.95 -27.01 -15.31
C ILE A 21 9.54 -28.24 -16.15
N LYS A 22 9.56 -28.13 -17.48
CA LYS A 22 9.21 -29.23 -18.38
C LYS A 22 10.24 -30.37 -18.35
N ASP A 23 11.50 -30.03 -18.08
CA ASP A 23 12.63 -30.98 -18.10
C ASP A 23 12.93 -31.63 -16.74
N SER A 24 12.19 -31.27 -15.67
CA SER A 24 12.38 -31.77 -14.30
C SER A 24 13.80 -31.61 -13.73
N ALA A 25 14.63 -30.76 -14.34
CA ALA A 25 15.99 -30.49 -13.92
C ALA A 25 16.02 -29.19 -13.11
N TYR A 26 15.96 -29.28 -11.78
CA TYR A 26 16.15 -28.09 -10.95
C TYR A 26 17.02 -28.30 -9.72
N GLU A 27 17.97 -27.39 -9.60
CA GLU A 27 18.93 -27.28 -8.52
C GLU A 27 18.67 -26.00 -7.72
N ALA A 28 18.99 -26.01 -6.42
CA ALA A 28 18.87 -24.86 -5.51
C ALA A 28 19.58 -23.58 -6.01
N LYS A 29 20.51 -23.70 -6.97
CA LYS A 29 21.24 -22.57 -7.58
C LYS A 29 20.35 -21.50 -8.24
N HIS A 30 19.12 -21.83 -8.62
CA HIS A 30 18.18 -20.91 -9.26
C HIS A 30 17.13 -20.32 -8.30
N LEU A 31 17.21 -20.62 -7.01
CA LEU A 31 16.18 -20.25 -6.04
C LEU A 31 15.94 -18.74 -5.97
N ASN A 32 17.00 -17.93 -5.94
CA ASN A 32 16.87 -16.48 -5.90
C ASN A 32 16.27 -15.93 -7.19
N GLU A 33 16.64 -16.49 -8.34
CA GLU A 33 16.06 -16.10 -9.63
C GLU A 33 14.56 -16.41 -9.68
N LEU A 34 14.13 -17.57 -9.17
CA LEU A 34 12.73 -17.95 -9.09
C LEU A 34 11.93 -17.03 -8.16
N ARG A 35 12.47 -16.71 -6.99
CA ARG A 35 11.84 -15.77 -6.04
C ARG A 35 11.67 -14.39 -6.67
N GLU A 36 12.71 -13.88 -7.34
CA GLU A 36 12.66 -12.59 -8.03
C GLU A 36 11.67 -12.60 -9.20
N ALA A 37 11.60 -13.67 -9.99
CA ALA A 37 10.62 -13.80 -11.06
C ALA A 37 9.18 -13.80 -10.52
N LEU A 38 8.91 -14.54 -9.44
CA LEU A 38 7.58 -14.54 -8.79
C LEU A 38 7.21 -13.14 -8.28
N ARG A 39 8.12 -12.46 -7.57
CA ARG A 39 7.91 -11.08 -7.08
C ARG A 39 7.67 -10.10 -8.23
N PHE A 40 8.41 -10.24 -9.32
CA PHE A 40 8.22 -9.44 -10.53
C PHE A 40 6.82 -9.62 -11.12
N HIS A 41 6.35 -10.86 -11.26
CA HIS A 41 5.00 -11.13 -11.79
C HIS A 41 3.89 -10.72 -10.82
N GLU A 42 4.10 -10.85 -9.50
CA GLU A 42 3.19 -10.26 -8.49
C GLU A 42 3.11 -8.73 -8.67
N TYR A 43 4.23 -8.04 -8.84
CA TYR A 43 4.26 -6.59 -9.07
C TYR A 43 3.52 -6.20 -10.36
N ARG A 44 3.79 -6.90 -11.46
CA ARG A 44 3.12 -6.69 -12.76
C ARG A 44 1.60 -6.86 -12.65
N TYR A 45 1.17 -7.91 -11.95
CA TYR A 45 -0.24 -8.24 -11.78
C TYR A 45 -0.96 -7.25 -10.83
N TYR A 46 -0.48 -7.09 -9.60
CA TYR A 46 -1.22 -6.38 -8.53
C TYR A 46 -0.96 -4.87 -8.46
N ILE A 47 0.16 -4.38 -9.03
CA ILE A 47 0.55 -2.97 -8.97
C ILE A 47 0.40 -2.29 -10.32
N LEU A 48 0.87 -2.95 -11.39
CA LEU A 48 0.81 -2.38 -12.74
C LEU A 48 -0.47 -2.75 -13.51
N ASN A 49 -1.20 -3.78 -13.08
CA ASN A 49 -2.36 -4.32 -13.80
C ASN A 49 -2.02 -4.67 -15.26
N ASP A 50 -0.82 -5.23 -15.48
CA ASP A 50 -0.25 -5.55 -16.79
C ASP A 50 0.54 -6.88 -16.72
N PRO A 51 -0.15 -8.02 -16.48
CA PRO A 51 0.49 -9.32 -16.33
C PRO A 51 1.18 -9.78 -17.62
N LEU A 52 2.34 -10.43 -17.49
CA LEU A 52 3.14 -10.91 -18.63
C LEU A 52 3.04 -12.42 -18.86
N ILE A 53 2.55 -13.15 -17.86
CA ILE A 53 2.33 -14.60 -17.91
C ILE A 53 0.91 -14.91 -17.43
N SER A 54 0.41 -16.07 -17.80
CA SER A 54 -0.88 -16.57 -17.33
C SER A 54 -0.81 -17.02 -15.87
N ASP A 55 -1.97 -17.05 -15.20
CA ASP A 55 -2.12 -17.58 -13.84
C ASP A 55 -1.57 -19.02 -13.74
N TYR A 56 -1.79 -19.83 -14.79
CA TYR A 56 -1.27 -21.19 -14.85
C TYR A 56 0.27 -21.24 -14.83
N GLU A 57 0.94 -20.38 -15.59
CA GLU A 57 2.40 -20.31 -15.62
C GLU A 57 2.96 -19.81 -14.29
N TYR A 58 2.31 -18.81 -13.67
CA TYR A 58 2.65 -18.35 -12.33
C TYR A 58 2.54 -19.48 -11.30
N ASP A 59 1.44 -20.24 -11.33
CA ASP A 59 1.22 -21.38 -10.44
C ASP A 59 2.28 -22.48 -10.60
N GLN A 60 2.78 -22.72 -11.81
CA GLN A 60 3.87 -23.65 -12.05
C GLN A 60 5.18 -23.18 -11.38
N LEU A 61 5.53 -21.91 -11.54
CA LEU A 61 6.69 -21.31 -10.88
C LEU A 61 6.56 -21.35 -9.35
N TYR A 62 5.36 -21.07 -8.84
CA TYR A 62 5.09 -21.08 -7.40
C TYR A 62 5.21 -22.49 -6.81
N LYS A 63 4.58 -23.50 -7.44
CA LYS A 63 4.70 -24.91 -7.03
C LYS A 63 6.13 -25.40 -7.07
N MET A 64 6.90 -24.92 -8.04
CA MET A 64 8.32 -25.24 -8.14
C MET A 64 9.11 -24.67 -6.94
N LEU A 65 8.83 -23.43 -6.54
CA LEU A 65 9.42 -22.83 -5.34
C LEU A 65 9.05 -23.62 -4.07
N GLU A 66 7.77 -23.97 -3.92
CA GLU A 66 7.29 -24.79 -2.80
C GLU A 66 8.03 -26.13 -2.73
N LYS A 67 8.24 -26.79 -3.87
CA LYS A 67 8.95 -28.08 -3.93
C LYS A 67 10.42 -27.95 -3.49
N ILE A 68 11.12 -26.90 -3.92
CA ILE A 68 12.52 -26.66 -3.54
C ILE A 68 12.63 -26.42 -2.02
N GLU A 69 11.78 -25.55 -1.48
CA GLU A 69 11.79 -25.23 -0.05
C GLU A 69 11.31 -26.38 0.84
N ALA A 70 10.42 -27.23 0.34
CA ALA A 70 10.01 -28.45 1.05
C ALA A 70 11.13 -29.49 1.09
N ALA A 71 11.97 -29.57 0.04
CA ALA A 71 13.11 -30.48 -0.01
C ALA A 71 14.26 -30.06 0.91
N ASP A 72 14.46 -28.74 1.09
CA ASP A 72 15.44 -28.19 2.03
C ASP A 72 14.87 -26.98 2.78
N PRO A 73 14.31 -27.18 3.99
CA PRO A 73 13.74 -26.11 4.80
C PRO A 73 14.74 -25.02 5.21
N THR A 74 16.06 -25.27 5.15
CA THR A 74 17.08 -24.27 5.48
C THR A 74 17.14 -23.15 4.45
N LEU A 75 16.60 -23.38 3.25
CA LEU A 75 16.54 -22.40 2.18
C LEU A 75 15.42 -21.36 2.38
N ILE A 76 14.45 -21.61 3.26
CA ILE A 76 13.28 -20.75 3.46
C ILE A 76 13.71 -19.41 4.08
N THR A 77 13.41 -18.32 3.38
CA THR A 77 13.60 -16.95 3.90
C THR A 77 12.25 -16.35 4.30
N SER A 78 12.25 -15.43 5.26
CA SER A 78 11.04 -14.79 5.80
C SER A 78 10.24 -13.99 4.76
N ASP A 79 10.88 -13.59 3.66
CA ASP A 79 10.33 -12.83 2.55
C ASP A 79 10.09 -13.69 1.29
N SER A 80 10.25 -15.00 1.36
CA SER A 80 9.94 -15.87 0.23
C SER A 80 8.44 -15.80 -0.11
N PRO A 81 8.04 -15.81 -1.40
CA PRO A 81 6.63 -15.82 -1.81
C PRO A 81 5.78 -16.93 -1.16
N THR A 82 6.39 -18.04 -0.73
CA THR A 82 5.75 -19.13 0.01
C THR A 82 5.36 -18.75 1.44
N GLN A 83 6.05 -17.77 2.04
CA GLN A 83 5.77 -17.30 3.40
C GLN A 83 4.55 -16.38 3.48
N ARG A 84 3.93 -16.08 2.33
CA ARG A 84 2.65 -15.38 2.32
C ARG A 84 1.56 -16.20 2.97
N VAL A 85 1.53 -17.52 2.76
CA VAL A 85 0.47 -18.39 3.27
C VAL A 85 0.86 -18.95 4.64
N ALA A 86 0.17 -18.50 5.70
CA ALA A 86 0.40 -19.04 7.03
C ALA A 86 -0.17 -20.46 7.19
N LYS A 87 0.56 -21.30 7.91
CA LYS A 87 0.14 -22.67 8.23
C LYS A 87 -0.76 -22.66 9.47
N GLY A 88 -2.07 -22.47 9.26
CA GLY A 88 -3.09 -22.63 10.31
C GLY A 88 -3.88 -21.35 10.63
N LEU A 89 -4.71 -21.45 11.66
CA LEU A 89 -5.60 -20.36 12.11
C LEU A 89 -4.84 -19.41 13.03
N THR A 90 -5.02 -18.11 12.81
CA THR A 90 -4.72 -17.06 13.79
C THR A 90 -5.64 -17.26 14.99
N LYS A 91 -5.05 -17.52 16.17
CA LYS A 91 -5.83 -17.74 17.40
C LYS A 91 -6.50 -16.44 17.85
N ASP A 92 -5.68 -15.41 18.02
CA ASP A 92 -6.07 -14.08 18.52
C ASP A 92 -5.26 -13.00 17.78
N PHE A 93 -5.76 -11.77 17.81
CA PHE A 93 -5.08 -10.59 17.28
C PHE A 93 -4.65 -9.71 18.47
N PRO A 94 -3.38 -9.78 18.90
CA PRO A 94 -2.95 -9.01 20.05
C PRO A 94 -2.94 -7.52 19.74
N THR A 95 -3.24 -6.69 20.73
CA THR A 95 -3.15 -5.24 20.61
C THR A 95 -1.67 -4.80 20.60
N VAL A 96 -1.32 -3.90 19.69
CA VAL A 96 0.02 -3.32 19.55
C VAL A 96 -0.05 -1.81 19.42
N GLN A 97 0.92 -1.14 20.01
CA GLN A 97 1.08 0.31 19.96
C GLN A 97 1.74 0.74 18.64
N HIS A 98 1.22 1.81 18.05
CA HIS A 98 1.82 2.45 16.87
C HIS A 98 3.09 3.20 17.27
N LEU A 99 4.07 3.32 16.36
CA LEU A 99 5.31 4.07 16.66
C LEU A 99 5.03 5.57 16.81
N VAL A 100 4.06 6.06 16.04
CA VAL A 100 3.51 7.41 16.11
C VAL A 100 1.98 7.29 16.14
N PRO A 101 1.23 8.13 16.86
CA PRO A 101 -0.23 8.10 16.79
C PRO A 101 -0.79 8.32 15.36
N MET A 102 -1.85 7.57 15.03
CA MET A 102 -2.64 7.67 13.80
C MET A 102 -3.84 8.62 13.99
N LEU A 103 -3.55 9.91 13.96
CA LEU A 103 -4.54 10.98 14.07
C LEU A 103 -5.52 10.97 12.89
N SER A 104 -6.74 11.41 13.16
CA SER A 104 -7.72 11.72 12.12
C SER A 104 -7.36 13.05 11.43
N LEU A 105 -7.80 13.22 10.19
CA LEU A 105 -7.70 14.50 9.49
C LEU A 105 -8.90 15.39 9.81
N GLU A 106 -8.68 16.71 9.82
CA GLU A 106 -9.77 17.69 9.74
C GLU A 106 -10.48 17.54 8.40
N ASN A 107 -11.81 17.70 8.39
CA ASN A 107 -12.60 17.62 7.16
C ASN A 107 -12.90 19.03 6.64
N SER A 108 -12.91 19.16 5.32
CA SER A 108 -13.41 20.30 4.56
C SER A 108 -14.53 19.81 3.65
N TYR A 109 -15.59 20.61 3.48
CA TYR A 109 -16.74 20.28 2.65
C TYR A 109 -16.97 21.28 1.50
N ASN A 110 -16.21 22.37 1.48
CA ASN A 110 -16.34 23.43 0.50
C ASN A 110 -15.00 24.17 0.29
N ALA A 111 -14.96 25.07 -0.70
CA ALA A 111 -13.76 25.83 -1.04
C ALA A 111 -13.35 26.85 0.05
N ASP A 112 -14.31 27.43 0.78
CA ASP A 112 -14.03 28.41 1.83
C ASP A 112 -13.28 27.77 3.01
N ASP A 113 -13.62 26.53 3.37
CA ASP A 113 -12.88 25.75 4.37
C ASP A 113 -11.41 25.57 3.95
N LEU A 114 -11.17 25.29 2.66
CA LEU A 114 -9.81 25.13 2.12
C LEU A 114 -9.04 26.45 2.10
N LEU A 115 -9.71 27.56 1.77
CA LEU A 115 -9.12 28.91 1.79
C LEU A 115 -8.70 29.31 3.21
N ASP A 116 -9.51 29.03 4.23
CA ASP A 116 -9.16 29.29 5.63
C ASP A 116 -8.00 28.41 6.11
N TRP A 117 -7.99 27.13 5.73
CA TRP A 117 -6.89 26.23 6.03
C TRP A 117 -5.56 26.68 5.39
N ASP A 118 -5.57 27.09 4.11
CA ASP A 118 -4.39 27.66 3.44
C ASP A 118 -3.91 28.94 4.10
N ARG A 119 -4.82 29.84 4.50
CA ARG A 119 -4.46 31.07 5.24
C ARG A 119 -3.65 30.73 6.50
N LYS A 120 -4.11 29.78 7.31
CA LYS A 120 -3.39 29.30 8.51
C LYS A 120 -2.05 28.65 8.14
N ALA A 121 -2.00 27.86 7.06
CA ALA A 121 -0.77 27.24 6.60
C ALA A 121 0.27 28.29 6.17
N ARG A 122 -0.14 29.34 5.45
CA ARG A 122 0.72 30.48 5.09
C ARG A 122 1.23 31.24 6.30
N GLU A 123 0.39 31.50 7.29
CA GLU A 123 0.78 32.14 8.56
C GLU A 123 1.85 31.32 9.32
N LEU A 124 1.67 29.99 9.41
CA LEU A 124 2.62 29.11 10.12
C LEU A 124 3.94 28.92 9.36
N THR A 125 3.87 28.84 8.03
CA THR A 125 5.04 28.62 7.18
C THR A 125 5.83 29.91 6.93
N GLY A 126 5.13 31.05 6.84
CA GLY A 126 5.68 32.35 6.41
C GLY A 126 5.76 32.50 4.89
N LEU A 127 5.06 31.67 4.12
CA LEU A 127 5.07 31.67 2.66
C LEU A 127 3.83 32.36 2.09
N ASP A 128 4.00 33.08 0.98
CA ASP A 128 2.87 33.65 0.23
C ASP A 128 2.05 32.59 -0.52
N LYS A 129 2.71 31.51 -0.95
CA LYS A 129 2.08 30.36 -1.60
C LYS A 129 2.74 29.07 -1.15
N VAL A 130 1.95 28.18 -0.57
CA VAL A 130 2.40 26.85 -0.15
C VAL A 130 2.25 25.85 -1.31
N GLU A 131 3.14 24.87 -1.37
CA GLU A 131 3.03 23.73 -2.27
C GLU A 131 2.35 22.56 -1.55
N TYR A 132 1.37 21.96 -2.23
CA TYR A 132 0.54 20.89 -1.70
C TYR A 132 0.64 19.65 -2.58
N CYS A 133 0.71 18.48 -1.94
CA CYS A 133 0.47 17.20 -2.58
C CYS A 133 -0.99 16.80 -2.33
N VAL A 134 -1.75 16.62 -3.42
CA VAL A 134 -3.17 16.27 -3.41
C VAL A 134 -3.33 14.85 -3.91
N GLU A 135 -3.96 13.98 -3.12
CA GLU A 135 -4.09 12.55 -3.39
C GLU A 135 -5.52 12.06 -3.11
N PRO A 136 -5.97 10.96 -3.72
CA PRO A 136 -7.30 10.41 -3.45
C PRO A 136 -7.45 10.01 -1.99
N LYS A 137 -8.61 10.29 -1.40
CA LYS A 137 -8.96 9.79 -0.08
C LYS A 137 -9.63 8.42 -0.21
N PHE A 138 -8.82 7.37 -0.10
CA PHE A 138 -9.26 5.98 -0.20
C PHE A 138 -10.27 5.64 0.89
N ASP A 139 -11.35 4.92 0.54
CA ASP A 139 -12.39 4.50 1.49
C ASP A 139 -12.26 3.01 1.83
N GLY A 140 -11.48 2.71 2.87
CA GLY A 140 -11.18 1.32 3.25
C GLY A 140 -10.96 1.12 4.74
N ALA A 141 -9.98 0.26 5.04
CA ALA A 141 -9.51 0.00 6.39
C ALA A 141 -8.05 0.44 6.55
N SER A 142 -7.82 1.45 7.39
CA SER A 142 -6.48 1.97 7.66
C SER A 142 -5.58 0.95 8.36
N ILE A 143 -4.34 0.87 7.87
CA ILE A 143 -3.29 -0.01 8.36
C ILE A 143 -1.98 0.75 8.60
N SER A 144 -1.13 0.19 9.46
CA SER A 144 0.26 0.57 9.67
C SER A 144 1.16 -0.64 9.41
N LEU A 145 2.20 -0.46 8.59
CA LEU A 145 3.18 -1.48 8.25
C LEU A 145 4.57 -1.03 8.72
N ILE A 146 5.29 -1.92 9.39
CA ILE A 146 6.68 -1.69 9.77
C ILE A 146 7.56 -2.62 8.96
N TYR A 147 8.56 -2.00 8.33
CA TYR A 147 9.67 -2.69 7.72
C TYR A 147 10.94 -2.40 8.49
N GLU A 148 11.72 -3.45 8.77
CA GLU A 148 13.03 -3.35 9.41
C GLU A 148 14.04 -4.16 8.59
N ASN A 149 15.17 -3.53 8.28
CA ASN A 149 16.22 -4.13 7.45
C ASN A 149 15.64 -4.76 6.18
N ASP A 150 14.81 -3.99 5.48
CA ASP A 150 14.12 -4.35 4.23
C ASP A 150 13.00 -5.39 4.34
N LEU A 151 12.69 -5.92 5.54
CA LEU A 151 11.70 -6.98 5.74
C LEU A 151 10.44 -6.48 6.43
N LEU A 152 9.26 -6.92 5.97
CA LEU A 152 8.00 -6.68 6.68
C LEU A 152 8.04 -7.42 8.03
N THR A 153 8.06 -6.66 9.13
CA THR A 153 8.10 -7.22 10.48
C THR A 153 6.76 -7.13 11.19
N ARG A 154 5.96 -6.08 10.91
CA ARG A 154 4.65 -5.89 11.55
C ARG A 154 3.63 -5.25 10.62
N GLY A 155 2.40 -5.72 10.70
CA GLY A 155 1.21 -5.06 10.17
C GLY A 155 0.19 -4.90 11.29
N ALA A 156 -0.42 -3.71 11.41
CA ALA A 156 -1.42 -3.42 12.43
C ALA A 156 -2.62 -2.68 11.84
N THR A 157 -3.81 -2.92 12.39
CA THR A 157 -4.97 -2.06 12.12
C THR A 157 -4.81 -0.72 12.83
N ARG A 158 -5.52 0.32 12.38
CA ARG A 158 -5.52 1.62 13.08
C ARG A 158 -5.99 1.53 14.55
N GLY A 159 -7.02 0.72 14.83
CA GLY A 159 -7.69 0.68 16.13
C GLY A 159 -8.23 2.05 16.54
N ASP A 160 -7.86 2.51 17.74
CA ASP A 160 -8.25 3.83 18.25
C ASP A 160 -7.32 4.98 17.78
N GLY A 161 -6.25 4.62 17.07
CA GLY A 161 -5.23 5.52 16.57
C GLY A 161 -3.97 5.59 17.45
N VAL A 162 -4.00 5.09 18.67
CA VAL A 162 -2.82 4.92 19.54
C VAL A 162 -2.34 3.47 19.47
N GLU A 163 -3.28 2.54 19.52
CA GLU A 163 -3.05 1.11 19.37
C GLU A 163 -4.07 0.46 18.45
N GLY A 164 -3.72 -0.71 17.94
CA GLY A 164 -4.64 -1.53 17.16
C GLY A 164 -4.19 -2.99 17.12
N ASP A 165 -4.98 -3.81 16.44
CA ASP A 165 -4.73 -5.24 16.32
C ASP A 165 -3.53 -5.55 15.42
N GLU A 166 -2.62 -6.39 15.88
CA GLU A 166 -1.54 -7.00 15.11
C GLU A 166 -2.13 -8.02 14.13
N ILE A 167 -1.94 -7.77 12.83
CA ILE A 167 -2.56 -8.49 11.72
C ILE A 167 -1.55 -8.89 10.64
N THR A 168 -0.26 -9.02 10.97
CA THR A 168 0.82 -9.33 10.00
C THR A 168 0.48 -10.56 9.16
N THR A 169 -0.04 -11.61 9.78
CA THR A 169 -0.42 -12.85 9.09
C THR A 169 -1.45 -12.61 7.96
N ASN A 170 -2.39 -11.69 8.19
CA ASN A 170 -3.41 -11.33 7.20
C ASN A 170 -2.87 -10.32 6.17
N ILE A 171 -2.02 -9.38 6.59
CA ILE A 171 -1.32 -8.47 5.68
C ILE A 171 -0.47 -9.24 4.66
N LYS A 172 0.21 -10.32 5.07
CA LYS A 172 1.03 -11.14 4.16
C LYS A 172 0.22 -11.76 3.01
N GLN A 173 -1.10 -11.93 3.17
CA GLN A 173 -2.01 -12.41 2.11
C GLN A 173 -2.30 -11.35 1.05
N ILE A 174 -2.11 -10.06 1.37
CA ILE A 174 -2.35 -8.94 0.46
C ILE A 174 -1.17 -8.83 -0.49
N ARG A 175 -1.36 -9.26 -1.74
CA ARG A 175 -0.27 -9.40 -2.72
C ARG A 175 0.33 -8.06 -3.16
N SER A 176 -0.44 -6.97 -3.06
CA SER A 176 0.08 -5.61 -3.31
C SER A 176 1.01 -5.09 -2.21
N VAL A 177 1.18 -5.83 -1.11
CA VAL A 177 2.16 -5.56 -0.04
C VAL A 177 3.39 -6.45 -0.27
N PRO A 178 4.56 -5.89 -0.63
CA PRO A 178 5.80 -6.63 -0.72
C PRO A 178 6.20 -7.20 0.65
N LEU A 179 6.67 -8.45 0.72
CA LEU A 179 7.24 -8.98 1.98
C LEU A 179 8.61 -8.40 2.30
N SER A 180 9.32 -7.92 1.29
CA SER A 180 10.57 -7.18 1.41
C SER A 180 10.62 -6.03 0.41
N ALA A 181 11.32 -4.97 0.78
CA ALA A 181 11.53 -3.77 -0.03
C ALA A 181 12.84 -3.10 0.38
N LYS A 182 13.63 -2.66 -0.61
CA LYS A 182 15.00 -2.19 -0.42
C LYS A 182 15.13 -0.77 0.17
N PHE A 183 14.55 -0.54 1.34
CA PHE A 183 14.70 0.70 2.09
C PHE A 183 16.16 1.03 2.42
N SER A 184 17.02 0.02 2.54
CA SER A 184 18.45 0.16 2.78
C SER A 184 19.19 0.89 1.65
N GLU A 185 18.69 0.85 0.40
CA GLU A 185 19.22 1.64 -0.73
C GLU A 185 18.95 3.14 -0.53
N PHE A 186 17.95 3.50 0.28
CA PHE A 186 17.61 4.86 0.69
C PHE A 186 18.23 5.26 2.04
N GLY A 187 19.08 4.41 2.63
CA GLY A 187 19.69 4.64 3.94
C GLY A 187 18.74 4.45 5.13
N ILE A 188 17.56 3.86 4.90
CA ILE A 188 16.52 3.64 5.89
C ILE A 188 16.71 2.25 6.51
N GLN A 189 16.75 2.19 7.84
CA GLN A 189 16.86 0.95 8.60
C GLN A 189 15.50 0.44 9.06
N GLN A 190 14.65 1.33 9.57
CA GLN A 190 13.27 1.03 9.95
C GLN A 190 12.37 2.11 9.38
N ILE A 191 11.18 1.70 8.94
CA ILE A 191 10.15 2.60 8.43
C ILE A 191 8.76 2.15 8.86
N GLU A 192 7.93 3.09 9.32
CA GLU A 192 6.49 2.90 9.47
C GLU A 192 5.76 3.54 8.28
N ILE A 193 4.99 2.75 7.57
CA ILE A 193 4.24 3.13 6.37
C ILE A 193 2.76 2.91 6.65
N ARG A 194 1.96 3.94 6.43
CA ARG A 194 0.50 3.90 6.59
C ARG A 194 -0.18 3.82 5.25
N GLY A 195 -1.31 3.15 5.25
CA GLY A 195 -2.09 2.93 4.06
C GLY A 195 -3.53 2.56 4.35
N GLU A 196 -4.27 2.34 3.29
CA GLU A 196 -5.65 1.87 3.32
C GLU A 196 -5.73 0.53 2.61
N VAL A 197 -6.36 -0.45 3.24
CA VAL A 197 -6.74 -1.71 2.59
C VAL A 197 -8.13 -1.56 1.99
N LEU A 198 -8.23 -1.88 0.71
CA LEU A 198 -9.41 -1.71 -0.12
C LEU A 198 -9.80 -3.05 -0.76
N MET A 199 -11.05 -3.10 -1.16
CA MET A 199 -11.55 -4.07 -2.12
C MET A 199 -11.99 -3.31 -3.36
N THR A 200 -11.43 -3.64 -4.52
CA THR A 200 -11.84 -2.99 -5.78
C THR A 200 -13.32 -3.27 -6.07
N LYS A 201 -13.98 -2.38 -6.82
CA LYS A 201 -15.38 -2.56 -7.24
C LYS A 201 -15.58 -3.90 -7.96
N GLN A 202 -14.59 -4.29 -8.77
CA GLN A 202 -14.60 -5.57 -9.49
C GLN A 202 -14.47 -6.77 -8.54
N ASN A 203 -13.53 -6.75 -7.59
CA ASN A 203 -13.34 -7.85 -6.64
C ASN A 203 -14.54 -7.98 -5.70
N PHE A 204 -15.12 -6.85 -5.26
CA PHE A 204 -16.34 -6.84 -4.47
C PHE A 204 -17.52 -7.46 -5.21
N LYS A 205 -17.73 -7.08 -6.48
CA LYS A 205 -18.76 -7.69 -7.33
C LYS A 205 -18.56 -9.19 -7.49
N LYS A 206 -17.36 -9.62 -7.92
CA LYS A 206 -17.02 -11.04 -8.11
C LYS A 206 -17.25 -11.86 -6.85
N TYR A 207 -16.89 -11.34 -5.68
CA TYR A 207 -17.07 -12.06 -4.43
C TYR A 207 -18.54 -12.17 -4.03
N ASN A 208 -19.33 -11.10 -4.22
CA ASN A 208 -20.78 -11.16 -3.98
C ASN A 208 -21.51 -12.10 -4.95
N ASP A 209 -21.08 -12.16 -6.22
CA ASP A 209 -21.61 -13.14 -7.18
C ASP A 209 -21.37 -14.59 -6.66
N LEU A 210 -20.16 -14.88 -6.16
CA LEU A 210 -19.82 -16.17 -5.55
C LEU A 210 -20.63 -16.49 -4.28
N LEU A 211 -20.91 -15.48 -3.43
CA LEU A 211 -21.78 -15.66 -2.28
C LEU A 211 -23.22 -15.98 -2.70
N ALA A 212 -23.73 -15.31 -3.74
CA ALA A 212 -25.06 -15.55 -4.27
C ALA A 212 -25.20 -16.97 -4.85
N GLU A 213 -24.19 -17.48 -5.57
CA GLU A 213 -24.14 -18.87 -6.04
C GLU A 213 -24.22 -19.89 -4.89
N GLN A 214 -23.71 -19.52 -3.71
CA GLN A 214 -23.73 -20.33 -2.50
C GLN A 214 -24.97 -20.08 -1.61
N ASN A 215 -25.92 -19.23 -2.04
CA ASN A 215 -27.07 -18.77 -1.26
C ASN A 215 -26.68 -18.12 0.09
N LEU A 216 -25.52 -17.46 0.15
CA LEU A 216 -25.05 -16.71 1.30
C LEU A 216 -25.40 -15.22 1.17
N PRO A 217 -25.62 -14.51 2.29
CA PRO A 217 -25.91 -13.08 2.26
C PRO A 217 -24.74 -12.28 1.67
N PRO A 218 -25.00 -11.26 0.84
CA PRO A 218 -23.96 -10.46 0.23
C PRO A 218 -23.25 -9.58 1.28
N LEU A 219 -22.04 -9.17 0.95
CA LEU A 219 -21.33 -8.15 1.69
C LEU A 219 -21.99 -6.77 1.49
N ALA A 220 -22.06 -5.97 2.56
CA ALA A 220 -22.79 -4.70 2.54
C ALA A 220 -22.11 -3.60 1.71
N ASN A 221 -20.80 -3.41 1.88
CA ASN A 221 -20.01 -2.44 1.11
C ASN A 221 -18.51 -2.83 1.10
N PRO A 222 -17.71 -2.32 0.15
CA PRO A 222 -16.28 -2.64 0.05
C PRO A 222 -15.47 -2.30 1.31
N ARG A 223 -15.75 -1.17 1.95
CA ARG A 223 -15.02 -0.68 3.14
C ARG A 223 -15.14 -1.64 4.33
N ASN A 224 -16.37 -1.96 4.73
CA ASN A 224 -16.65 -2.89 5.82
C ASN A 224 -16.14 -4.30 5.50
N SER A 225 -16.16 -4.68 4.21
CA SER A 225 -15.61 -5.94 3.75
C SER A 225 -14.11 -6.02 3.95
N ALA A 226 -13.36 -4.97 3.59
CA ALA A 226 -11.92 -4.89 3.82
C ALA A 226 -11.61 -4.94 5.33
N ALA A 227 -12.27 -4.11 6.14
CA ALA A 227 -12.06 -4.06 7.59
C ALA A 227 -12.34 -5.40 8.28
N GLY A 228 -13.47 -6.04 7.96
CA GLY A 228 -13.83 -7.34 8.52
C GLY A 228 -12.87 -8.44 8.08
N THR A 229 -12.41 -8.40 6.83
CA THR A 229 -11.46 -9.39 6.29
C THR A 229 -10.13 -9.38 7.03
N LEU A 230 -9.60 -8.19 7.38
CA LEU A 230 -8.35 -8.08 8.13
C LEU A 230 -8.37 -8.77 9.50
N ARG A 231 -9.55 -9.07 10.04
CA ARG A 231 -9.75 -9.74 11.35
C ARG A 231 -10.25 -11.18 11.21
N ILE A 232 -10.19 -11.77 10.01
CA ILE A 232 -10.55 -13.18 9.81
C ILE A 232 -9.42 -14.08 10.35
N LYS A 233 -9.79 -15.08 11.15
CA LYS A 233 -8.84 -16.01 11.78
C LYS A 233 -8.15 -16.93 10.79
N ASP A 234 -8.81 -17.33 9.70
CA ASP A 234 -8.20 -18.13 8.64
C ASP A 234 -7.59 -17.23 7.55
N PRO A 235 -6.26 -17.16 7.41
CA PRO A 235 -5.61 -16.35 6.39
C PRO A 235 -5.93 -16.81 4.96
N LYS A 236 -6.34 -18.07 4.76
CA LYS A 236 -6.79 -18.55 3.44
C LYS A 236 -8.08 -17.87 3.00
N GLU A 237 -8.99 -17.58 3.94
CA GLU A 237 -10.20 -16.82 3.65
C GLU A 237 -9.88 -15.36 3.32
N VAL A 238 -8.85 -14.78 3.96
CA VAL A 238 -8.34 -13.45 3.62
C VAL A 238 -7.83 -13.41 2.17
N ALA A 239 -7.05 -14.41 1.76
CA ALA A 239 -6.51 -14.48 0.40
C ALA A 239 -7.62 -14.50 -0.68
N LYS A 240 -8.73 -15.20 -0.43
CA LYS A 240 -9.88 -15.27 -1.35
C LYS A 240 -10.56 -13.93 -1.59
N ARG A 241 -10.40 -12.95 -0.71
CA ARG A 241 -11.03 -11.63 -0.79
C ARG A 241 -10.31 -10.70 -1.77
N ASN A 242 -9.12 -11.06 -2.24
CA ASN A 242 -8.33 -10.27 -3.21
C ASN A 242 -8.26 -8.78 -2.83
N LEU A 243 -7.91 -8.52 -1.57
CA LEU A 243 -7.71 -7.16 -1.08
C LEU A 243 -6.46 -6.54 -1.70
N GLU A 244 -6.47 -5.21 -1.75
CA GLU A 244 -5.34 -4.40 -2.20
C GLU A 244 -5.05 -3.33 -1.15
N ALA A 245 -3.78 -3.06 -0.87
CA ALA A 245 -3.35 -1.99 0.01
C ALA A 245 -2.77 -0.82 -0.81
N PHE A 246 -3.24 0.39 -0.53
CA PHE A 246 -2.64 1.64 -1.00
C PHE A 246 -1.83 2.29 0.12
N LEU A 247 -0.54 2.52 -0.10
CA LEU A 247 0.39 3.04 0.92
C LEU A 247 0.67 4.52 0.64
N TYR A 248 0.16 5.40 1.50
CA TYR A 248 0.03 6.82 1.20
C TYR A 248 0.75 7.74 2.18
N HIS A 249 1.42 7.24 3.22
CA HIS A 249 2.13 8.09 4.17
C HIS A 249 3.24 7.33 4.89
N VAL A 250 4.37 8.00 5.10
CA VAL A 250 5.46 7.51 5.94
C VAL A 250 5.43 8.30 7.24
N SER A 251 5.23 7.62 8.36
CA SER A 251 5.05 8.27 9.67
C SER A 251 6.31 8.23 10.53
N TYR A 252 7.23 7.31 10.26
CA TYR A 252 8.44 7.14 11.05
C TYR A 252 9.55 6.54 10.21
N ILE A 253 10.78 7.03 10.38
CA ILE A 253 12.00 6.51 9.75
C ILE A 253 13.12 6.50 10.80
N THR A 254 13.93 5.45 10.81
CA THR A 254 15.30 5.49 11.37
C THR A 254 16.32 5.22 10.26
N THR A 255 17.50 5.85 10.38
CA THR A 255 18.58 5.73 9.39
C THR A 255 19.82 5.08 10.01
N ASN A 256 20.60 4.36 9.23
CA ASN A 256 21.85 3.71 9.66
C ASN A 256 23.11 4.57 9.43
N ASN A 257 23.00 5.90 9.51
CA ASN A 257 24.08 6.88 9.29
C ASN A 257 24.75 6.82 7.90
N LYS A 258 24.13 6.18 6.91
CA LYS A 258 24.55 6.33 5.51
C LYS A 258 24.11 7.71 4.97
N PRO A 259 24.94 8.37 4.14
CA PRO A 259 24.54 9.64 3.52
C PRO A 259 23.24 9.44 2.73
N GLN A 260 22.26 10.30 2.95
CA GLN A 260 21.07 10.33 2.10
C GLN A 260 21.50 10.80 0.70
N THR A 261 21.29 9.95 -0.29
CA THR A 261 21.69 10.21 -1.69
C THR A 261 20.55 10.78 -2.53
N THR A 262 19.36 10.98 -1.94
CA THR A 262 18.16 11.38 -2.67
C THR A 262 17.35 12.45 -1.94
N ASN A 263 16.73 13.32 -2.72
CA ASN A 263 15.82 14.37 -2.25
C ASN A 263 14.39 13.83 -2.05
N LEU A 264 14.11 12.57 -2.38
CA LEU A 264 12.77 11.99 -2.25
C LEU A 264 12.27 11.99 -0.80
N LEU A 265 13.16 12.01 0.18
CA LEU A 265 12.83 12.06 1.61
C LEU A 265 12.57 13.48 2.14
N SER A 266 12.67 14.52 1.31
CA SER A 266 12.39 15.90 1.74
C SER A 266 10.95 16.34 1.50
N THR A 267 10.18 15.57 0.72
CA THR A 267 8.79 15.90 0.38
C THR A 267 7.87 14.68 0.52
N HIS A 268 6.60 14.94 0.83
CA HIS A 268 5.56 13.92 0.87
C HIS A 268 5.40 13.22 -0.49
N SER A 269 5.34 13.99 -1.57
CA SER A 269 5.28 13.44 -2.94
C SER A 269 6.50 12.58 -3.30
N GLY A 270 7.71 12.97 -2.87
CA GLY A 270 8.91 12.18 -3.05
C GLY A 270 8.87 10.86 -2.28
N MET A 271 8.31 10.83 -1.07
CA MET A 271 8.12 9.59 -0.32
C MET A 271 7.12 8.65 -1.01
N LEU A 272 6.05 9.18 -1.58
CA LEU A 272 5.11 8.39 -2.39
C LEU A 272 5.80 7.78 -3.62
N GLU A 273 6.67 8.56 -4.27
CA GLU A 273 7.49 8.09 -5.39
C GLU A 273 8.47 6.99 -4.95
N MET A 274 9.16 7.16 -3.82
CA MET A 274 10.02 6.12 -3.25
C MET A 274 9.24 4.82 -3.01
N LEU A 275 8.06 4.90 -2.39
CA LEU A 275 7.21 3.72 -2.17
C LEU A 275 6.82 3.05 -3.50
N TRP A 276 6.47 3.84 -4.52
CA TRP A 276 6.21 3.30 -5.86
C TRP A 276 7.43 2.60 -6.47
N GLN A 277 8.60 3.24 -6.36
CA GLN A 277 9.88 2.71 -6.81
C GLN A 277 10.25 1.42 -6.06
N LEU A 278 9.83 1.25 -4.81
CA LEU A 278 10.07 0.05 -4.01
C LEU A 278 9.04 -1.06 -4.19
N GLY A 279 8.01 -0.85 -5.03
CA GLY A 279 7.04 -1.90 -5.40
C GLY A 279 5.73 -1.84 -4.62
N PHE A 280 5.52 -0.81 -3.81
CA PHE A 280 4.24 -0.58 -3.18
C PHE A 280 3.26 0.06 -4.16
N ARG A 281 1.97 -0.20 -3.95
CA ARG A 281 0.91 0.58 -4.59
C ARG A 281 0.72 1.89 -3.81
N SER A 282 1.57 2.88 -4.07
CA SER A 282 1.34 4.23 -3.56
C SER A 282 0.51 5.03 -4.56
N PRO A 283 -0.17 6.12 -4.14
CA PRO A 283 -0.86 7.04 -5.04
C PRO A 283 0.11 7.88 -5.91
N ASP A 284 1.28 7.37 -6.26
CA ASP A 284 2.30 8.10 -7.04
C ASP A 284 1.78 8.55 -8.42
N LYS A 285 0.93 7.72 -9.03
CA LYS A 285 0.28 8.00 -10.31
C LYS A 285 -0.94 8.90 -10.19
N GLU A 286 -1.65 8.82 -9.06
CA GLU A 286 -2.89 9.55 -8.81
C GLU A 286 -2.69 10.92 -8.17
N LYS A 287 -1.57 11.11 -7.46
CA LYS A 287 -1.27 12.36 -6.77
C LYS A 287 -1.00 13.49 -7.77
N LYS A 288 -1.23 14.72 -7.31
CA LYS A 288 -0.82 15.94 -8.01
C LYS A 288 -0.16 16.91 -7.06
N VAL A 289 1.00 17.43 -7.47
CA VAL A 289 1.69 18.50 -6.73
C VAL A 289 1.26 19.85 -7.33
N LEU A 290 0.72 20.73 -6.49
CA LEU A 290 0.10 21.99 -6.89
C LEU A 290 0.57 23.11 -5.97
N LYS A 291 0.83 24.29 -6.53
CA LYS A 291 1.24 25.47 -5.78
C LYS A 291 0.10 26.47 -5.64
N GLY A 292 -0.25 26.78 -4.39
CA GLY A 292 -1.37 27.66 -4.04
C GLY A 292 -2.73 26.96 -4.04
N ILE A 293 -3.60 27.39 -3.14
CA ILE A 293 -4.87 26.72 -2.84
C ILE A 293 -5.90 26.78 -3.98
N ASP A 294 -5.90 27.82 -4.81
CA ASP A 294 -6.83 27.93 -5.95
C ASP A 294 -6.64 26.76 -6.94
N ALA A 295 -5.39 26.37 -7.19
CA ALA A 295 -5.08 25.25 -8.06
C ALA A 295 -5.56 23.92 -7.45
N VAL A 296 -5.44 23.78 -6.13
CA VAL A 296 -5.93 22.62 -5.37
C VAL A 296 -7.44 22.51 -5.45
N ILE A 297 -8.17 23.59 -5.18
CA ILE A 297 -9.64 23.65 -5.25
C ILE A 297 -10.12 23.23 -6.64
N LYS A 298 -9.53 23.81 -7.69
CA LYS A 298 -9.85 23.45 -9.08
C LYS A 298 -9.63 21.97 -9.35
N TYR A 299 -8.52 21.41 -8.86
CA TYR A 299 -8.21 19.99 -9.03
C TYR A 299 -9.20 19.08 -8.28
N CYS A 300 -9.53 19.40 -7.03
CA CYS A 300 -10.51 18.65 -6.24
C CYS A 300 -11.87 18.56 -6.93
N HIS A 301 -12.36 19.67 -7.50
CA HIS A 301 -13.61 19.67 -8.26
C HIS A 301 -13.53 18.83 -9.54
N SER A 302 -12.43 18.94 -10.31
CA SER A 302 -12.27 18.10 -11.51
C SER A 302 -12.20 16.60 -11.17
N PHE A 303 -11.57 16.25 -10.04
CA PHE A 303 -11.45 14.85 -9.63
C PHE A 303 -12.79 14.29 -9.13
N GLU A 304 -13.63 15.11 -8.49
CA GLU A 304 -14.98 14.70 -8.06
C GLU A 304 -15.84 14.23 -9.24
N GLU A 305 -15.69 14.84 -10.41
CA GLU A 305 -16.39 14.44 -11.65
C GLU A 305 -15.91 13.08 -12.19
N GLU A 306 -14.64 12.74 -12.00
CA GLU A 306 -14.05 11.49 -12.49
C GLU A 306 -14.11 10.33 -11.48
N ARG A 307 -14.53 10.58 -10.23
CA ARG A 307 -14.46 9.61 -9.12
C ARG A 307 -15.15 8.27 -9.43
N ASP A 308 -16.21 8.28 -10.22
CA ASP A 308 -16.99 7.06 -10.50
C ASP A 308 -16.28 6.13 -11.52
N ASN A 309 -15.33 6.67 -12.29
CA ASN A 309 -14.50 5.89 -13.22
C ASN A 309 -13.38 5.12 -12.52
N LEU A 310 -13.11 5.41 -11.25
CA LEU A 310 -12.06 4.72 -10.49
C LEU A 310 -12.46 3.27 -10.19
N PRO A 311 -11.50 2.33 -10.21
CA PRO A 311 -11.76 0.91 -9.91
C PRO A 311 -11.98 0.64 -8.41
N TYR A 312 -11.87 1.65 -7.56
CA TYR A 312 -12.04 1.60 -6.11
C TYR A 312 -12.89 2.78 -5.63
N GLU A 313 -13.39 2.69 -4.39
CA GLU A 313 -14.15 3.78 -3.77
C GLU A 313 -13.21 4.82 -3.15
N VAL A 314 -13.58 6.09 -3.32
CA VAL A 314 -12.93 7.25 -2.70
C VAL A 314 -14.00 8.14 -2.09
N ASP A 315 -13.74 8.71 -0.92
CA ASP A 315 -14.70 9.57 -0.21
C ASP A 315 -14.30 11.06 -0.22
N GLY A 316 -13.27 11.40 -1.00
CA GLY A 316 -12.77 12.76 -1.12
C GLY A 316 -11.34 12.82 -1.67
N MET A 317 -10.67 13.94 -1.40
CA MET A 317 -9.25 14.15 -1.61
C MET A 317 -8.57 14.44 -0.27
N VAL A 318 -7.31 14.05 -0.13
CA VAL A 318 -6.44 14.48 0.96
C VAL A 318 -5.44 15.48 0.41
N ILE A 319 -5.32 16.63 1.08
CA ILE A 319 -4.42 17.71 0.72
C ILE A 319 -3.38 17.82 1.83
N LYS A 320 -2.10 17.70 1.48
CA LYS A 320 -0.98 17.75 2.43
C LYS A 320 0.03 18.80 1.99
N VAL A 321 0.58 19.57 2.93
CA VAL A 321 1.77 20.38 2.66
C VAL A 321 2.88 19.48 2.14
N ASN A 322 3.49 19.80 0.99
CA ASN A 322 4.40 18.86 0.33
C ASN A 322 5.77 18.77 1.02
N ASP A 323 6.31 19.89 1.51
CA ASP A 323 7.62 19.95 2.16
C ASP A 323 7.56 19.42 3.61
N LEU A 324 8.40 18.43 3.94
CA LEU A 324 8.37 17.78 5.26
C LEU A 324 8.95 18.65 6.37
N ALA A 325 9.92 19.51 6.10
CA ALA A 325 10.43 20.44 7.11
C ALA A 325 9.34 21.46 7.51
N LEU A 326 8.48 21.84 6.55
CA LEU A 326 7.29 22.64 6.85
C LEU A 326 6.24 21.85 7.65
N GLN A 327 6.04 20.56 7.34
CA GLN A 327 5.14 19.70 8.13
C GLN A 327 5.56 19.65 9.61
N ASP A 328 6.85 19.42 9.87
CA ASP A 328 7.40 19.39 11.23
C ASP A 328 7.22 20.72 11.95
N LYS A 329 7.47 21.84 11.25
CA LYS A 329 7.27 23.20 11.79
C LYS A 329 5.81 23.47 12.17
N MET A 330 4.85 23.00 11.36
CA MET A 330 3.42 23.22 11.59
C MET A 330 2.89 22.38 12.77
N GLY A 331 3.44 21.16 12.92
CA GLY A 331 3.07 20.22 13.96
C GLY A 331 1.60 19.77 13.89
N MET A 332 1.04 19.45 15.05
CA MET A 332 -0.31 18.91 15.20
C MET A 332 -1.08 19.58 16.33
N THR A 333 -2.41 19.45 16.31
CA THR A 333 -3.28 19.70 17.47
C THR A 333 -3.40 18.43 18.31
N SER A 334 -4.22 18.45 19.36
CA SER A 334 -4.53 17.25 20.14
C SER A 334 -5.30 16.17 19.36
N HIS A 335 -5.89 16.51 18.20
CA HIS A 335 -6.79 15.61 17.48
C HIS A 335 -6.45 15.42 15.99
N HIS A 336 -5.81 16.39 15.34
CA HIS A 336 -5.50 16.34 13.91
C HIS A 336 -4.18 17.05 13.58
N PRO A 337 -3.47 16.63 12.54
CA PRO A 337 -2.27 17.32 12.07
C PRO A 337 -2.65 18.63 11.38
N ARG A 338 -1.86 19.70 11.56
CA ARG A 338 -2.13 20.99 10.88
C ARG A 338 -1.70 20.97 9.40
N LEU A 339 -0.83 20.04 9.04
CA LEU A 339 -0.23 19.90 7.72
C LEU A 339 -1.17 19.32 6.65
N ALA A 340 -2.34 18.80 7.03
CA ALA A 340 -3.21 18.06 6.13
C ALA A 340 -4.70 18.28 6.41
N ILE A 341 -5.51 18.25 5.35
CA ILE A 341 -6.97 18.34 5.40
C ILE A 341 -7.62 17.36 4.42
N ALA A 342 -8.78 16.83 4.77
CA ALA A 342 -9.58 15.94 3.93
C ALA A 342 -10.74 16.72 3.29
N PHE A 343 -10.65 17.00 1.99
CA PHE A 343 -11.75 17.58 1.22
C PHE A 343 -12.75 16.48 0.85
N LYS A 344 -13.91 16.47 1.49
CA LYS A 344 -14.96 15.46 1.31
C LYS A 344 -15.81 15.78 0.10
N PHE A 345 -16.04 14.76 -0.73
CA PHE A 345 -16.99 14.89 -1.83
C PHE A 345 -18.42 14.87 -1.32
N LYS A 346 -19.33 15.45 -2.13
CA LYS A 346 -20.75 15.39 -1.82
C LYS A 346 -21.22 13.95 -1.85
N ALA A 347 -22.08 13.59 -0.89
CA ALA A 347 -22.77 12.31 -0.90
C ALA A 347 -23.46 12.10 -2.26
N ARG A 348 -23.41 10.88 -2.78
CA ARG A 348 -24.14 10.51 -3.99
C ARG A 348 -25.62 10.87 -3.77
N GLN A 349 -26.20 11.69 -4.65
CA GLN A 349 -27.66 11.82 -4.68
C GLN A 349 -28.21 10.49 -5.21
N ALA A 350 -29.12 9.89 -4.44
CA ALA A 350 -29.72 8.60 -4.72
C ALA A 350 -30.75 8.67 -5.86
#